data_AF-A0A0J5QEP9-F1
#
_entry.id   AF-A0A0J5QEP9-F1
#
_cell.length_a   1.000
_cell.length_b   1.000
_cell.length_c   1.000
_cell.angle_alpha   90.00
_cell.angle_beta   90.00
_cell.angle_gamma   90.00
#
_symmetry.space_group_name_H-M   'P 1'
#
loop_
_entity.id
_entity.type
_entity.pdbx_description
1 polymer ?
#
loop_
_entity_poly.entity_id
_entity_poly.type
_entity_poly.pdbx_seq_one_letter_code
_entity_poly.pdbx_strand_id
1 'polypeptide(L)'
;MTTQDFAGIDPVLGFALVGSLGVGSQWLAWRLRLPAIVLMLLAGLLAGPVFGLLNPSRDFGTLMSPIIAIAVAIILFEGGLTLNLKSLRDATVGVRRLVLVGAPLGWITSALALHYVAGLGWQSSAVFGGIMIVTGPTVIAPLLRQARLRRRPAALLQWEAIVNDPIGALAAVLAFEVVIVLQTATGAGSAVVDMVLGIVFASLLGLAAGWGVARAFAHGYVPEYMKVPVLFVAVLAVFAVSDTALHESGLLAVTLMGLFIANADLPSYAGLRRFKEQATVLLVSGVFILLAADMTRETLFSLDFSTLAFVVVVILIARPLSVLTALAFSDVPWRERVLVAFTGPRGVVLVAVAGLFGERLASLGVEDGARIPSLAFALVAASVLLHGFTLTPFARMLGLTAATTPGVLLVGGSPWTVALAKALQKMELPVIISDPNRSHLRAARDTGIDTFYGDILSEAAEDRLDLMRYETIIAATDNDAYNTLVATDLAPEFGRANVFQLRRAAGHHSRHALPTTLGAAPSGRAIRWTKQMRGCPKVGSSASPV
;
A
#
# COMPACT_ATOMS: atom_id res chain seq x y z
N MET A 1 -10.64 -37.10 -24.27
CA MET A 1 -11.58 -36.59 -23.26
C MET A 1 -11.59 -37.56 -22.10
N THR A 2 -10.63 -37.44 -21.19
CA THR A 2 -10.62 -38.14 -19.91
C THR A 2 -11.04 -37.11 -18.87
N THR A 3 -12.27 -37.25 -18.39
CA THR A 3 -12.76 -36.58 -17.19
C THR A 3 -11.87 -37.01 -16.02
N GLN A 4 -10.89 -36.18 -15.68
CA GLN A 4 -10.31 -36.26 -14.35
C GLN A 4 -11.40 -35.80 -13.38
N ASP A 5 -11.89 -36.72 -12.57
CA ASP A 5 -12.76 -36.41 -11.44
C ASP A 5 -12.00 -35.45 -10.51
N PHE A 6 -12.25 -34.15 -10.64
CA PHE A 6 -11.90 -33.18 -9.61
C PHE A 6 -12.76 -33.53 -8.40
N ALA A 7 -12.20 -34.30 -7.45
CA ALA A 7 -12.81 -34.58 -6.14
C ALA A 7 -12.89 -33.32 -5.23
N GLY A 8 -12.90 -32.14 -5.83
CA GLY A 8 -12.95 -30.82 -5.23
C GLY A 8 -14.18 -30.05 -5.69
N ILE A 9 -14.39 -28.87 -5.13
CA ILE A 9 -15.42 -27.96 -5.63
C ILE A 9 -15.12 -27.58 -7.09
N ASP A 10 -16.16 -27.34 -7.89
CA ASP A 10 -15.98 -26.85 -9.27
C ASP A 10 -15.09 -25.59 -9.28
N PRO A 11 -14.08 -25.48 -10.16
CA PRO A 11 -13.15 -24.35 -10.16
C PRO A 11 -13.84 -22.99 -10.25
N VAL A 12 -14.98 -22.88 -10.96
CA VAL A 12 -15.77 -21.64 -11.03
C VAL A 12 -16.36 -21.30 -9.68
N LEU A 13 -16.89 -22.29 -8.95
CA LEU A 13 -17.35 -22.11 -7.57
C LEU A 13 -16.19 -21.72 -6.65
N GLY A 14 -15.01 -22.31 -6.83
CA GLY A 14 -13.79 -21.94 -6.11
C GLY A 14 -13.43 -20.47 -6.31
N PHE A 15 -13.35 -20.00 -7.56
CA PHE A 15 -13.09 -18.59 -7.85
C PHE A 15 -14.17 -17.66 -7.29
N ALA A 16 -15.44 -18.02 -7.43
CA ALA A 16 -16.56 -17.25 -6.89
C ALA A 16 -16.49 -17.14 -5.36
N LEU A 17 -16.16 -18.25 -4.67
CA LEU A 17 -16.02 -18.30 -3.23
C LEU A 17 -14.85 -17.44 -2.76
N VAL A 18 -13.69 -17.56 -3.39
CA VAL A 18 -12.49 -16.76 -3.09
C VAL A 18 -12.78 -15.26 -3.24
N GLY A 19 -13.40 -14.86 -4.37
CA GLY A 19 -13.77 -13.46 -4.61
C GLY A 19 -14.82 -12.94 -3.62
N SER A 20 -15.83 -13.76 -3.31
CA SER A 20 -16.90 -13.39 -2.37
C SER A 20 -16.37 -13.24 -0.94
N LEU A 21 -15.52 -14.15 -0.48
CA LEU A 21 -14.88 -14.08 0.83
C LEU A 21 -13.90 -12.92 0.91
N GLY A 22 -13.11 -12.68 -0.15
CA GLY A 22 -12.18 -11.56 -0.22
C GLY A 22 -12.89 -10.21 -0.10
N VAL A 23 -13.80 -9.90 -1.03
CA VAL A 23 -14.54 -8.63 -1.04
C VAL A 23 -15.46 -8.50 0.17
N GLY A 24 -16.13 -9.59 0.57
CA GLY A 24 -16.99 -9.62 1.77
C GLY A 24 -16.22 -9.31 3.04
N SER A 25 -15.02 -9.87 3.20
CA SER A 25 -14.13 -9.58 4.34
C SER A 25 -13.71 -8.11 4.36
N GLN A 26 -13.39 -7.52 3.21
CA GLN A 26 -13.03 -6.10 3.13
C GLN A 26 -14.20 -5.18 3.47
N TRP A 27 -15.40 -5.49 2.97
CA TRP A 27 -16.61 -4.74 3.29
C TRP A 27 -16.91 -4.80 4.79
N LEU A 28 -16.81 -6.00 5.38
CA LEU A 28 -17.00 -6.19 6.81
C LEU A 28 -15.93 -5.45 7.64
N ALA A 29 -14.68 -5.44 7.17
CA ALA A 29 -13.58 -4.75 7.82
C ALA A 29 -13.81 -3.24 7.87
N TRP A 30 -14.26 -2.65 6.76
CA TRP A 30 -14.65 -1.24 6.70
C TRP A 30 -15.78 -0.94 7.68
N ARG A 31 -16.78 -1.83 7.78
CA ARG A 31 -17.91 -1.66 8.70
C ARG A 31 -17.48 -1.73 10.17
N LEU A 32 -16.58 -2.65 10.50
CA LEU A 32 -16.08 -2.91 11.86
C LEU A 32 -14.88 -2.02 12.24
N ARG A 33 -14.32 -1.24 11.30
CA ARG A 33 -13.07 -0.47 11.47
C ARG A 33 -11.89 -1.34 11.91
N LEU A 34 -11.85 -2.57 11.40
CA LEU A 34 -10.76 -3.53 11.63
C LEU A 34 -9.84 -3.59 10.39
N PRO A 35 -8.57 -4.02 10.53
CA PRO A 35 -7.71 -4.25 9.38
C PRO A 35 -8.28 -5.37 8.50
N ALA A 36 -8.48 -5.10 7.20
CA ALA A 36 -9.12 -6.05 6.29
C ALA A 36 -8.39 -7.40 6.18
N ILE A 37 -7.07 -7.38 6.27
CA ILE A 37 -6.23 -8.58 6.20
C ILE A 37 -6.54 -9.56 7.33
N VAL A 38 -6.86 -9.07 8.53
CA VAL A 38 -7.25 -9.93 9.65
C VAL A 38 -8.51 -10.72 9.31
N LEU A 39 -9.50 -10.06 8.72
CA LEU A 39 -10.75 -10.72 8.32
C LEU A 39 -10.55 -11.65 7.13
N MET A 40 -9.67 -11.31 6.18
CA MET A 40 -9.34 -12.20 5.05
C MET A 40 -8.62 -13.47 5.54
N LEU A 41 -7.62 -13.35 6.42
CA LEU A 41 -6.95 -14.51 7.03
C LEU A 41 -7.93 -15.41 7.77
N LEU A 42 -8.82 -14.81 8.57
CA LEU A 42 -9.84 -15.54 9.32
C LEU A 42 -10.85 -16.22 8.40
N ALA A 43 -11.33 -15.54 7.35
CA ALA A 43 -12.24 -16.11 6.37
C ALA A 43 -11.60 -17.28 5.60
N GLY A 44 -10.32 -17.15 5.22
CA GLY A 44 -9.57 -18.24 4.58
C GLY A 44 -9.37 -19.45 5.49
N LEU A 45 -8.95 -19.25 6.74
CA LEU A 45 -8.82 -20.35 7.73
C LEU A 45 -10.16 -21.04 8.00
N LEU A 46 -11.24 -20.26 8.11
CA LEU A 46 -12.58 -20.81 8.31
C LEU A 46 -13.01 -21.63 7.10
N ALA A 47 -12.88 -21.07 5.89
CA ALA A 47 -13.28 -21.75 4.66
C ALA A 47 -12.42 -22.99 4.37
N GLY A 48 -11.13 -22.96 4.69
CA GLY A 48 -10.20 -24.07 4.46
C GLY A 48 -10.14 -25.06 5.63
N PRO A 49 -9.12 -25.00 6.50
CA PRO A 49 -8.86 -26.04 7.49
C PRO A 49 -9.99 -26.29 8.50
N VAL A 50 -10.84 -25.30 8.78
CA VAL A 50 -11.92 -25.44 9.80
C VAL A 50 -13.15 -26.12 9.21
N PHE A 51 -13.76 -25.56 8.14
CA PHE A 51 -14.98 -26.09 7.55
C PHE A 51 -14.74 -27.03 6.36
N GLY A 52 -13.54 -27.04 5.77
CA GLY A 52 -13.20 -27.89 4.63
C GLY A 52 -13.94 -27.52 3.33
N LEU A 53 -14.45 -26.29 3.23
CA LEU A 53 -15.22 -25.80 2.09
C LEU A 53 -14.34 -25.51 0.87
N LEU A 54 -13.08 -25.09 1.10
CA LEU A 54 -12.11 -24.73 0.07
C LEU A 54 -10.76 -25.39 0.41
N ASN A 55 -10.24 -26.22 -0.48
CA ASN A 55 -8.87 -26.72 -0.43
C ASN A 55 -8.18 -26.33 -1.74
N PRO A 56 -7.47 -25.19 -1.79
CA PRO A 56 -6.91 -24.67 -3.03
C PRO A 56 -6.00 -25.64 -3.78
N SER A 57 -5.11 -26.34 -3.09
CA SER A 57 -4.22 -27.35 -3.69
C SER A 57 -4.99 -28.48 -4.37
N ARG A 58 -6.10 -28.93 -3.78
CA ARG A 58 -6.95 -29.97 -4.37
C ARG A 58 -7.87 -29.44 -5.46
N ASP A 59 -8.53 -28.31 -5.20
CA ASP A 59 -9.64 -27.80 -6.00
C ASP A 59 -9.14 -27.11 -7.28
N PHE A 60 -8.00 -26.41 -7.22
CA PHE A 60 -7.36 -25.82 -8.40
C PHE A 60 -6.25 -26.70 -8.98
N GLY A 61 -5.67 -27.61 -8.20
CA GLY A 61 -4.64 -28.54 -8.68
C GLY A 61 -3.47 -27.81 -9.33
N THR A 62 -3.17 -28.18 -10.58
CA THR A 62 -2.08 -27.59 -11.37
C THR A 62 -2.28 -26.13 -11.73
N LEU A 63 -3.51 -25.59 -11.62
CA LEU A 63 -3.78 -24.17 -11.88
C LEU A 63 -3.39 -23.27 -10.71
N MET A 64 -3.21 -23.81 -9.50
CA MET A 64 -2.91 -23.02 -8.30
C MET A 64 -1.62 -22.21 -8.47
N SER A 65 -0.52 -22.87 -8.86
CA SER A 65 0.78 -22.21 -9.01
C SER A 65 0.76 -21.12 -10.10
N PRO A 66 0.22 -21.34 -11.33
CA PRO A 66 0.03 -20.28 -12.32
C PRO A 66 -0.85 -19.11 -11.85
N ILE A 67 -1.96 -19.38 -11.14
CA ILE A 67 -2.84 -18.32 -10.62
C ILE A 67 -2.09 -17.44 -9.63
N ILE A 68 -1.36 -18.05 -8.69
CA ILE A 68 -0.55 -17.33 -7.70
C ILE A 68 0.58 -16.57 -8.39
N ALA A 69 1.30 -17.19 -9.32
CA ALA A 69 2.40 -16.54 -10.05
C ALA A 69 1.93 -15.32 -10.84
N ILE A 70 0.80 -15.40 -11.54
CA ILE A 70 0.19 -14.27 -12.24
C ILE A 70 -0.22 -13.17 -11.26
N ALA A 71 -0.86 -13.54 -10.15
CA ALA A 71 -1.27 -12.57 -9.13
C ALA A 71 -0.04 -11.87 -8.53
N VAL A 72 1.02 -12.62 -8.18
CA VAL A 72 2.29 -12.10 -7.67
C VAL A 72 2.93 -11.16 -8.68
N ALA A 73 2.98 -11.53 -9.96
CA ALA A 73 3.55 -10.70 -11.02
C ALA A 73 2.85 -9.33 -11.12
N ILE A 74 1.52 -9.32 -11.06
CA ILE A 74 0.73 -8.08 -11.10
C ILE A 74 0.95 -7.26 -9.81
N ILE A 75 1.00 -7.90 -8.64
CA ILE A 75 1.23 -7.23 -7.36
C ILE A 75 2.66 -6.63 -7.32
N LEU A 76 3.68 -7.34 -7.83
CA LEU A 76 5.05 -6.82 -7.88
C LEU A 76 5.22 -5.70 -8.90
N PHE A 77 4.59 -5.84 -10.07
CA PHE A 77 4.48 -4.76 -11.04
C PHE A 77 3.85 -3.50 -10.41
N GLU A 78 2.80 -3.69 -9.63
CA GLU A 78 2.13 -2.62 -8.89
C GLU A 78 3.05 -1.96 -7.86
N GLY A 79 3.83 -2.76 -7.12
CA GLY A 79 4.87 -2.27 -6.21
C GLY A 79 5.91 -1.43 -6.96
N GLY A 80 6.39 -1.91 -8.11
CA GLY A 80 7.28 -1.16 -9.00
C GLY A 80 6.67 0.17 -9.47
N LEU A 81 5.38 0.17 -9.83
CA LEU A 81 4.66 1.39 -10.22
C LEU A 81 4.52 2.43 -9.09
N THR A 82 4.73 2.06 -7.83
CA THR A 82 4.65 3.00 -6.70
C THR A 82 5.95 3.73 -6.40
N LEU A 83 7.07 3.24 -6.90
CA LEU A 83 8.39 3.77 -6.58
C LEU A 83 8.74 4.94 -7.52
N ASN A 84 8.61 6.17 -7.01
CA ASN A 84 9.10 7.38 -7.67
C ASN A 84 10.53 7.72 -7.18
N LEU A 85 11.51 7.61 -8.08
CA LEU A 85 12.93 7.86 -7.82
C LEU A 85 13.22 9.35 -7.57
N LYS A 86 12.46 10.27 -8.20
CA LYS A 86 12.61 11.71 -7.97
C LYS A 86 12.19 12.06 -6.55
N SER A 87 11.01 11.60 -6.14
CA SER A 87 10.52 11.81 -4.77
C SER A 87 11.42 11.16 -3.71
N LEU A 88 12.02 10.00 -3.99
CA LEU A 88 13.02 9.38 -3.10
C LEU A 88 14.29 10.21 -2.95
N ARG A 89 14.72 10.90 -4.01
CA ARG A 89 15.88 11.81 -3.98
C ARG A 89 15.62 13.03 -3.11
N ASP A 90 14.39 13.55 -3.15
CA ASP A 90 13.94 14.71 -2.39
C ASP A 90 13.51 14.35 -0.95
N ALA A 91 13.38 13.06 -0.65
CA ALA A 91 13.03 12.57 0.69
C ALA A 91 14.10 12.91 1.74
N THR A 92 13.63 13.15 2.97
CA THR A 92 14.48 13.47 4.12
C THR A 92 15.58 12.42 4.37
N VAL A 93 16.71 12.85 4.95
CA VAL A 93 17.88 12.01 5.26
C VAL A 93 17.49 10.71 5.99
N GLY A 94 16.49 10.77 6.88
CA GLY A 94 15.98 9.59 7.60
C GLY A 94 15.45 8.49 6.68
N VAL A 95 14.66 8.86 5.65
CA VAL A 95 14.11 7.91 4.67
C VAL A 95 15.23 7.22 3.89
N ARG A 96 16.19 8.01 3.39
CA ARG A 96 17.30 7.47 2.58
C ARG A 96 18.16 6.50 3.39
N ARG A 97 18.39 6.77 4.68
CA ARG A 97 19.14 5.85 5.57
C ARG A 97 18.37 4.57 5.88
N LEU A 98 17.05 4.64 6.09
CA LEU A 98 16.21 3.46 6.28
C LEU A 98 16.29 2.52 5.08
N VAL A 99 16.28 3.06 3.86
CA VAL A 99 16.39 2.26 2.64
C VAL A 99 17.81 1.74 2.43
N LEU A 100 18.83 2.61 2.43
CA LEU A 100 20.20 2.23 2.06
C LEU A 100 20.93 1.41 3.12
N VAL A 101 20.62 1.63 4.41
CA VAL A 101 21.27 0.95 5.53
C VAL A 101 20.30 0.01 6.22
N GLY A 102 19.07 0.45 6.45
CA GLY A 102 18.05 -0.34 7.14
C GLY A 102 17.63 -1.59 6.36
N ALA A 103 17.43 -1.52 5.05
CA ALA A 103 17.02 -2.70 4.27
C ALA A 103 18.10 -3.80 4.22
N PRO A 104 19.39 -3.52 3.92
CA PRO A 104 20.43 -4.55 3.97
C PRO A 104 20.65 -5.12 5.38
N LEU A 105 20.64 -4.27 6.42
CA LEU A 105 20.72 -4.75 7.80
C LEU A 105 19.49 -5.59 8.18
N GLY A 106 18.31 -5.18 7.73
CA GLY A 106 17.05 -5.90 7.91
C GLY A 106 17.10 -7.28 7.27
N TRP A 107 17.68 -7.40 6.08
CA TRP A 107 17.91 -8.68 5.42
C TRP A 107 18.85 -9.56 6.25
N ILE A 108 20.03 -9.06 6.61
CA ILE A 108 21.02 -9.82 7.37
C ILE A 108 20.44 -10.29 8.71
N THR A 109 19.83 -9.38 9.47
CA THR A 109 19.25 -9.71 10.78
C THR A 109 18.08 -10.68 10.68
N SER A 110 17.25 -10.57 9.63
CA SER A 110 16.16 -11.53 9.37
C SER A 110 16.69 -12.90 8.97
N ALA A 111 17.70 -12.97 8.10
CA ALA A 111 18.34 -14.22 7.71
C ALA A 111 19.02 -14.92 8.91
N LEU A 112 19.67 -14.16 9.79
CA LEU A 112 20.24 -14.69 11.03
C LEU A 112 19.15 -15.21 11.98
N ALA A 113 18.03 -14.49 12.12
CA ALA A 113 16.90 -14.96 12.93
C ALA A 113 16.29 -16.26 12.36
N LEU A 114 16.18 -16.36 11.03
CA LEU A 114 15.72 -17.57 10.36
C LEU A 114 16.66 -18.76 10.58
N HIS A 115 17.96 -18.54 10.43
CA HIS A 115 18.95 -19.60 10.59
C HIS A 115 19.04 -20.08 12.06
N TYR A 116 19.23 -19.16 13.00
CA TYR A 116 19.51 -19.51 14.39
C TYR A 116 18.26 -19.74 15.26
N VAL A 117 17.10 -19.19 14.90
CA VAL A 117 15.88 -19.30 15.72
C VAL A 117 14.84 -20.21 15.06
N ALA A 118 14.58 -20.04 13.76
CA ALA A 118 13.65 -20.91 13.03
C ALA A 118 14.29 -22.25 12.58
N GLY A 119 15.62 -22.34 12.63
CA GLY A 119 16.38 -23.54 12.28
C GLY A 119 16.42 -23.83 10.78
N LEU A 120 16.28 -22.81 9.93
CA LEU A 120 16.40 -22.96 8.48
C LEU A 120 17.89 -23.03 8.07
N GLY A 121 18.18 -23.72 6.97
CA GLY A 121 19.47 -23.68 6.30
C GLY A 121 19.79 -22.29 5.75
N TRP A 122 21.05 -22.07 5.39
CA TRP A 122 21.52 -20.78 4.86
C TRP A 122 20.83 -20.37 3.55
N GLN A 123 20.51 -21.34 2.69
CA GLN A 123 19.84 -21.12 1.42
C GLN A 123 18.42 -20.55 1.64
N SER A 124 17.59 -21.27 2.38
CA SER A 124 16.23 -20.85 2.76
C SER A 124 16.23 -19.56 3.57
N SER A 125 17.19 -19.39 4.48
CA SER A 125 17.33 -18.17 5.31
C SER A 125 17.71 -16.94 4.49
N ALA A 126 18.58 -17.08 3.48
CA ALA A 126 18.98 -15.98 2.61
C ALA A 126 17.82 -15.51 1.74
N VAL A 127 17.09 -16.45 1.12
CA VAL A 127 15.93 -16.15 0.27
C VAL A 127 14.81 -15.54 1.12
N PHE A 128 14.39 -16.21 2.18
CA PHE A 128 13.28 -15.73 2.99
C PHE A 128 13.63 -14.45 3.78
N GLY A 129 14.89 -14.29 4.20
CA GLY A 129 15.40 -13.02 4.74
C GLY A 129 15.32 -11.88 3.73
N GLY A 130 15.52 -12.15 2.44
CA GLY A 130 15.38 -11.17 1.36
C GLY A 130 13.93 -10.78 1.16
N ILE A 131 13.02 -11.76 1.17
CA ILE A 131 11.57 -11.52 1.16
C ILE A 131 11.16 -10.66 2.38
N MET A 132 11.79 -10.85 3.54
CA MET A 132 11.59 -10.05 4.74
C MET A 132 12.15 -8.62 4.68
N ILE A 133 12.75 -8.17 3.58
CA ILE A 133 12.92 -6.72 3.36
C ILE A 133 11.56 -6.07 3.12
N VAL A 134 10.66 -6.79 2.45
CA VAL A 134 9.35 -6.30 2.03
C VAL A 134 8.51 -5.88 3.24
N THR A 135 8.02 -4.65 3.15
CA THR A 135 7.05 -4.07 4.08
C THR A 135 5.87 -3.60 3.24
N GLY A 136 4.65 -4.01 3.59
CA GLY A 136 3.51 -3.83 2.68
C GLY A 136 2.89 -2.43 2.75
N PRO A 137 2.99 -1.58 1.71
CA PRO A 137 2.32 -0.27 1.69
C PRO A 137 0.80 -0.40 1.82
N THR A 138 0.25 -1.50 1.30
CA THR A 138 -1.17 -1.87 1.39
C THR A 138 -1.65 -2.13 2.82
N VAL A 139 -0.75 -2.55 3.71
CA VAL A 139 -1.07 -2.90 5.10
C VAL A 139 -0.85 -1.71 6.02
N ILE A 140 0.26 -0.99 5.85
CA ILE A 140 0.60 0.13 6.72
C ILE A 140 -0.28 1.36 6.46
N ALA A 141 -0.68 1.64 5.21
CA ALA A 141 -1.42 2.85 4.89
C ALA A 141 -2.78 2.95 5.62
N PRO A 142 -3.62 1.89 5.68
CA PRO A 142 -4.84 1.92 6.51
C PRO A 142 -4.54 2.11 8.01
N LEU A 143 -3.47 1.48 8.54
CA LEU A 143 -3.09 1.58 9.95
C LEU A 143 -2.63 2.99 10.33
N LEU A 144 -1.87 3.66 9.47
CA LEU A 144 -1.44 5.05 9.67
C LEU A 144 -2.63 6.01 9.67
N ARG A 145 -3.59 5.82 8.75
CA ARG A 145 -4.84 6.62 8.72
C ARG A 145 -5.66 6.43 9.99
N GLN A 146 -5.79 5.18 10.46
CA GLN A 146 -6.51 4.86 11.70
C GLN A 146 -5.82 5.46 12.93
N ALA A 147 -4.49 5.37 13.00
CA ALA A 147 -3.71 5.91 14.11
C ALA A 147 -3.65 7.45 14.13
N ARG A 148 -4.00 8.11 13.02
CA ARG A 148 -3.82 9.56 12.81
C ARG A 148 -2.43 10.00 13.22
N LEU A 149 -1.41 9.35 12.68
CA LEU A 149 -0.03 9.59 13.09
C LEU A 149 0.47 10.95 12.60
N ARG A 150 1.34 11.62 13.35
CA ARG A 150 2.01 12.85 12.90
C ARG A 150 2.71 12.61 11.56
N ARG A 151 2.71 13.64 10.72
CA ARG A 151 3.28 13.65 9.36
C ARG A 151 4.65 12.98 9.24
N ARG A 152 5.62 13.34 10.08
CA ARG A 152 7.02 12.85 9.95
C ARG A 152 7.15 11.33 10.15
N PRO A 153 6.73 10.73 11.28
CA PRO A 153 6.80 9.28 11.45
C PRO A 153 5.84 8.52 10.50
N ALA A 154 4.71 9.11 10.11
CA ALA A 154 3.84 8.53 9.07
C ALA A 154 4.55 8.45 7.71
N ALA A 155 5.19 9.54 7.30
CA ALA A 155 5.97 9.60 6.07
C ALA A 155 7.14 8.62 6.10
N LEU A 156 7.88 8.50 7.21
CA LEU A 156 8.98 7.53 7.33
C LEU A 156 8.50 6.09 7.08
N LEU A 157 7.42 5.68 7.75
CA LEU A 157 6.84 4.32 7.60
C LEU A 157 6.25 4.09 6.20
N GLN A 158 5.58 5.10 5.63
CA GLN A 158 4.99 5.00 4.31
C GLN A 158 6.07 4.93 3.21
N TRP A 159 7.10 5.77 3.29
CA TRP A 159 8.21 5.75 2.35
C TRP A 159 9.01 4.45 2.44
N GLU A 160 9.28 3.99 3.65
CA GLU A 160 9.94 2.70 3.84
C GLU A 160 9.13 1.57 3.19
N ALA A 161 7.81 1.54 3.40
CA ALA A 161 6.94 0.55 2.78
C ALA A 161 6.94 0.64 1.26
N ILE A 162 6.80 1.84 0.68
CA ILE A 162 6.78 2.03 -0.78
C ILE A 162 8.10 1.60 -1.42
N VAL A 163 9.23 1.91 -0.78
CA VAL A 163 10.56 1.68 -1.37
C VAL A 163 11.02 0.23 -1.16
N ASN A 164 10.83 -0.31 0.05
CA ASN A 164 11.27 -1.66 0.36
C ASN A 164 10.39 -2.75 -0.29
N ASP A 165 9.19 -2.42 -0.77
CA ASP A 165 8.31 -3.36 -1.45
C ASP A 165 8.93 -3.90 -2.77
N PRO A 166 9.24 -3.07 -3.79
CA PRO A 166 9.93 -3.53 -4.99
C PRO A 166 11.38 -3.94 -4.70
N ILE A 167 12.12 -3.23 -3.85
CA ILE A 167 13.52 -3.57 -3.55
C ILE A 167 13.62 -4.95 -2.88
N GLY A 168 12.74 -5.25 -1.93
CA GLY A 168 12.72 -6.52 -1.24
C GLY A 168 12.34 -7.67 -2.17
N ALA A 169 11.40 -7.45 -3.09
CA ALA A 169 11.08 -8.43 -4.12
C ALA A 169 12.27 -8.72 -5.04
N LEU A 170 12.97 -7.68 -5.52
CA LEU A 170 14.18 -7.83 -6.33
C LEU A 170 15.29 -8.55 -5.55
N ALA A 171 15.50 -8.19 -4.28
CA ALA A 171 16.48 -8.85 -3.43
C ALA A 171 16.14 -10.34 -3.23
N ALA A 172 14.87 -10.68 -3.04
CA ALA A 172 14.41 -12.06 -2.93
C ALA A 172 14.64 -12.87 -4.21
N VAL A 173 14.31 -12.31 -5.38
CA VAL A 173 14.57 -12.95 -6.68
C VAL A 173 16.07 -13.19 -6.84
N LEU A 174 16.91 -12.17 -6.62
CA LEU A 174 18.37 -12.31 -6.74
C LEU A 174 18.94 -13.34 -5.75
N ALA A 175 18.44 -13.38 -4.52
CA ALA A 175 18.84 -14.36 -3.53
C ALA A 175 18.47 -15.79 -3.97
N PHE A 176 17.27 -15.95 -4.52
CA PHE A 176 16.77 -17.22 -5.02
C PHE A 176 17.58 -17.73 -6.21
N GLU A 177 17.91 -16.86 -7.16
CA GLU A 177 18.77 -17.18 -8.31
C GLU A 177 20.16 -17.67 -7.87
N VAL A 178 20.77 -16.98 -6.89
CA VAL A 178 22.05 -17.42 -6.32
C VAL A 178 21.94 -18.81 -5.71
N VAL A 179 20.83 -19.13 -5.02
CA VAL A 179 20.60 -20.47 -4.46
C VAL A 179 20.44 -21.52 -5.56
N ILE A 180 19.72 -21.22 -6.64
CA ILE A 180 19.59 -22.13 -7.79
C ILE A 180 20.96 -22.46 -8.36
N VAL A 181 21.79 -21.44 -8.60
CA VAL A 181 23.14 -21.63 -9.15
C VAL A 181 23.98 -22.53 -8.25
N LEU A 182 23.89 -22.34 -6.94
CA LEU A 182 24.64 -23.16 -5.97
C LEU A 182 24.16 -24.63 -5.94
N GLN A 183 22.86 -24.89 -6.16
CA GLN A 183 22.29 -26.25 -6.16
C GLN A 183 22.48 -26.99 -7.50
N THR A 184 22.47 -26.26 -8.62
CA THR A 184 22.52 -26.84 -9.98
C THR A 184 23.93 -26.94 -10.57
N ALA A 185 24.94 -26.35 -9.92
CA ALA A 185 26.31 -26.31 -10.41
C ALA A 185 27.00 -27.69 -10.41
N THR A 186 26.81 -28.46 -11.49
CA THR A 186 27.78 -29.49 -11.93
C THR A 186 29.02 -28.87 -12.58
N GLY A 187 28.96 -27.57 -12.94
CA GLY A 187 30.08 -26.72 -13.32
C GLY A 187 29.83 -25.27 -12.91
N ALA A 188 30.53 -24.78 -11.88
CA ALA A 188 30.29 -23.46 -11.26
C ALA A 188 30.43 -22.27 -12.23
N GLY A 189 31.15 -22.42 -13.35
CA GLY A 189 31.33 -21.37 -14.35
C GLY A 189 30.13 -21.14 -15.26
N SER A 190 29.48 -22.21 -15.76
CA SER A 190 28.36 -22.08 -16.71
C SER A 190 27.08 -21.60 -16.04
N ALA A 191 26.77 -22.12 -14.85
CA ALA A 191 25.56 -21.73 -14.11
C ALA A 191 25.55 -20.24 -13.72
N VAL A 192 26.72 -19.69 -13.36
CA VAL A 192 26.85 -18.25 -13.07
C VAL A 192 26.63 -17.41 -14.34
N VAL A 193 27.14 -17.86 -15.49
CA VAL A 193 26.94 -17.18 -16.77
C VAL A 193 25.47 -17.20 -17.16
N ASP A 194 24.79 -18.34 -17.05
CA ASP A 194 23.36 -18.48 -17.37
C ASP A 194 22.49 -17.58 -16.47
N MET A 195 22.79 -17.52 -15.16
CA MET A 195 22.12 -16.62 -14.23
C MET A 195 22.33 -15.14 -14.61
N VAL A 196 23.57 -14.73 -14.88
CA VAL A 196 23.86 -13.34 -15.27
C VAL A 196 23.16 -12.99 -16.58
N LEU A 197 23.19 -13.89 -17.57
CA LEU A 197 22.49 -13.70 -18.84
C LEU A 197 20.98 -13.59 -18.65
N GLY A 198 20.37 -14.45 -17.83
CA GLY A 198 18.94 -14.40 -17.55
C GLY A 198 18.52 -13.14 -16.79
N ILE A 199 19.29 -12.71 -15.78
CA ILE A 199 19.05 -11.44 -15.06
C ILE A 199 19.16 -10.25 -16.02
N VAL A 200 20.20 -10.21 -16.86
CA VAL A 200 20.39 -9.15 -17.85
C VAL A 200 19.25 -9.16 -18.87
N PHE A 201 18.86 -10.32 -19.38
CA PHE A 201 17.75 -10.47 -20.31
C PHE A 201 16.43 -10.00 -19.71
N ALA A 202 16.07 -10.47 -18.52
CA ALA A 202 14.86 -10.06 -17.80
C ALA A 202 14.85 -8.55 -17.52
N SER A 203 16.00 -7.99 -17.13
CA SER A 203 16.15 -6.56 -16.88
C SER A 203 15.97 -5.74 -18.16
N LEU A 204 16.62 -6.14 -19.25
CA LEU A 204 16.49 -5.48 -20.55
C LEU A 204 15.07 -5.58 -21.09
N LEU A 205 14.44 -6.76 -20.99
CA LEU A 205 13.06 -6.98 -21.44
C LEU A 205 12.09 -6.12 -20.64
N GLY A 206 12.19 -6.10 -19.31
CA GLY A 206 11.36 -5.28 -18.43
C GLY A 206 11.50 -3.79 -18.71
N LEU A 207 12.73 -3.29 -18.84
CA LEU A 207 13.00 -1.88 -19.15
C LEU A 207 12.55 -1.51 -20.57
N ALA A 208 12.78 -2.38 -21.56
CA ALA A 208 12.36 -2.15 -22.94
C ALA A 208 10.83 -2.14 -23.08
N ALA A 209 10.14 -3.05 -22.39
CA ALA A 209 8.69 -3.07 -22.34
C ALA A 209 8.12 -1.84 -21.63
N GLY A 210 8.71 -1.45 -20.49
CA GLY A 210 8.34 -0.24 -19.77
C GLY A 210 8.50 1.01 -20.65
N TRP A 211 9.61 1.11 -21.36
CA TRP A 211 9.87 2.19 -22.33
C TRP A 211 8.89 2.17 -23.49
N GLY A 212 8.62 1.01 -24.08
CA GLY A 212 7.68 0.84 -25.19
C GLY A 212 6.27 1.27 -24.82
N VAL A 213 5.77 0.82 -23.65
CA VAL A 213 4.46 1.20 -23.12
C VAL A 213 4.40 2.69 -22.81
N ALA A 214 5.39 3.22 -22.09
CA ALA A 214 5.43 4.64 -21.77
C ALA A 214 5.46 5.51 -23.04
N ARG A 215 6.26 5.15 -24.04
CA ARG A 215 6.34 5.86 -25.30
C ARG A 215 5.02 5.78 -26.07
N ALA A 216 4.39 4.62 -26.13
CA ALA A 216 3.09 4.44 -26.76
C ALA A 216 1.99 5.31 -26.12
N PHE A 217 2.00 5.43 -24.79
CA PHE A 217 1.03 6.26 -24.06
C PHE A 217 1.31 7.76 -24.24
N ALA A 218 2.59 8.17 -24.21
CA ALA A 218 2.98 9.56 -24.38
C ALA A 218 2.71 10.09 -25.80
N HIS A 219 2.81 9.25 -26.83
CA HIS A 219 2.58 9.63 -28.24
C HIS A 219 1.14 9.41 -28.71
N GLY A 220 0.25 8.97 -27.82
CA GLY A 220 -1.15 8.72 -28.16
C GLY A 220 -1.37 7.54 -29.11
N TYR A 221 -0.42 6.60 -29.22
CA TYR A 221 -0.61 5.37 -30.01
C TYR A 221 -1.65 4.44 -29.39
N VAL A 222 -1.96 4.61 -28.09
CA VAL A 222 -2.98 3.85 -27.37
C VAL A 222 -4.07 4.80 -26.89
N PRO A 223 -5.35 4.58 -27.29
CA PRO A 223 -6.48 5.34 -26.77
C PRO A 223 -6.59 5.25 -25.24
N GLU A 224 -7.08 6.30 -24.58
CA GLU A 224 -7.14 6.39 -23.11
C GLU A 224 -7.84 5.18 -22.45
N TYR A 225 -8.95 4.72 -23.02
CA TYR A 225 -9.72 3.58 -22.50
C TYR A 225 -9.00 2.23 -22.67
N MET A 226 -8.01 2.14 -23.57
CA MET A 226 -7.21 0.93 -23.82
C MET A 226 -5.91 0.88 -23.03
N LYS A 227 -5.47 2.00 -22.42
CA LYS A 227 -4.20 2.04 -21.66
C LYS A 227 -4.13 0.97 -20.58
N VAL A 228 -5.24 0.79 -19.86
CA VAL A 228 -5.36 -0.19 -18.79
C VAL A 228 -5.28 -1.64 -19.30
N PRO A 229 -6.13 -2.08 -20.25
CA PRO A 229 -6.01 -3.43 -20.82
C PRO A 229 -4.65 -3.71 -21.45
N VAL A 230 -4.08 -2.74 -22.19
CA VAL A 230 -2.75 -2.87 -22.81
C VAL A 230 -1.68 -3.06 -21.74
N LEU A 231 -1.74 -2.30 -20.65
CA LEU A 231 -0.78 -2.46 -19.56
C LEU A 231 -0.88 -3.85 -18.94
N PHE A 232 -2.09 -4.32 -18.65
CA PHE A 232 -2.31 -5.63 -18.04
C PHE A 232 -1.76 -6.76 -18.91
N VAL A 233 -2.10 -6.76 -20.21
CA VAL A 233 -1.59 -7.76 -21.16
C VAL A 233 -0.08 -7.66 -21.32
N ALA A 234 0.48 -6.44 -21.35
CA ALA A 234 1.92 -6.25 -21.45
C ALA A 234 2.66 -6.83 -20.22
N VAL A 235 2.13 -6.64 -19.01
CA VAL A 235 2.70 -7.23 -17.78
C VAL A 235 2.69 -8.75 -17.86
N LEU A 236 1.57 -9.35 -18.25
CA LEU A 236 1.48 -10.81 -18.39
C LEU A 236 2.41 -11.35 -19.49
N ALA A 237 2.51 -10.64 -20.62
CA ALA A 237 3.38 -11.01 -21.73
C ALA A 237 4.86 -10.93 -21.32
N VAL A 238 5.28 -9.85 -20.65
CA VAL A 238 6.65 -9.68 -20.15
C VAL A 238 6.97 -10.75 -19.10
N PHE A 239 6.05 -11.01 -18.17
CA PHE A 239 6.19 -12.08 -17.19
C PHE A 239 6.42 -13.43 -17.89
N ALA A 240 5.51 -13.84 -18.76
CA ALA A 240 5.57 -15.14 -19.43
C ALA A 240 6.78 -15.29 -20.36
N VAL A 241 7.13 -14.26 -21.14
CA VAL A 241 8.29 -14.30 -22.04
C VAL A 241 9.59 -14.36 -21.25
N SER A 242 9.73 -13.58 -20.18
CA SER A 242 10.92 -13.63 -19.34
C SER A 242 11.06 -14.98 -18.65
N ASP A 243 9.95 -15.52 -18.12
CA ASP A 243 9.93 -16.81 -17.43
C ASP A 243 10.35 -17.97 -18.34
N THR A 244 10.11 -17.87 -19.66
CA THR A 244 10.60 -18.87 -20.63
C THR A 244 12.12 -18.86 -20.82
N ALA A 245 12.80 -17.73 -20.57
CA ALA A 245 14.25 -17.60 -20.73
C ALA A 245 14.99 -18.08 -19.48
N LEU A 246 14.54 -17.61 -18.31
CA LEU A 246 15.01 -18.05 -17.00
C LEU A 246 13.80 -18.09 -16.06
N HIS A 247 13.55 -19.24 -15.45
CA HIS A 247 12.43 -19.42 -14.53
C HIS A 247 12.51 -18.39 -13.39
N GLU A 248 11.38 -17.78 -13.03
CA GLU A 248 11.22 -16.74 -12.00
C GLU A 248 11.82 -15.36 -12.34
N SER A 249 12.58 -15.25 -13.42
CA SER A 249 13.10 -13.96 -13.91
C SER A 249 11.97 -13.01 -14.37
N GLY A 250 10.78 -13.54 -14.66
CA GLY A 250 9.59 -12.76 -14.98
C GLY A 250 9.17 -11.80 -13.87
N LEU A 251 9.38 -12.16 -12.59
CA LEU A 251 9.08 -11.29 -11.46
C LEU A 251 10.00 -10.06 -11.43
N LEU A 252 11.29 -10.26 -11.74
CA LEU A 252 12.27 -9.19 -11.91
C LEU A 252 11.88 -8.28 -13.09
N ALA A 253 11.56 -8.86 -14.24
CA ALA A 253 11.21 -8.13 -15.46
C ALA A 253 9.99 -7.22 -15.26
N VAL A 254 8.89 -7.74 -14.68
CA VAL A 254 7.68 -6.92 -14.44
C VAL A 254 7.89 -5.86 -13.37
N THR A 255 8.69 -6.13 -12.35
CA THR A 255 9.03 -5.13 -11.31
C THR A 255 9.80 -3.96 -11.94
N LEU A 256 10.78 -4.24 -12.80
CA LEU A 256 11.55 -3.21 -13.53
C LEU A 256 10.70 -2.47 -14.57
N MET A 257 9.78 -3.17 -15.25
CA MET A 257 8.80 -2.55 -16.13
C MET A 257 7.94 -1.53 -15.37
N GLY A 258 7.41 -1.92 -14.20
CA GLY A 258 6.64 -1.03 -13.32
C GLY A 258 7.46 0.18 -12.85
N LEU A 259 8.70 -0.06 -12.40
CA LEU A 259 9.62 1.00 -12.00
C LEU A 259 9.89 1.99 -13.12
N PHE A 260 10.09 1.51 -14.35
CA PHE A 260 10.33 2.39 -15.49
C PHE A 260 9.11 3.27 -15.78
N ILE A 261 7.91 2.66 -15.86
CA ILE A 261 6.67 3.38 -16.17
C ILE A 261 6.36 4.43 -15.09
N ALA A 262 6.64 4.13 -13.82
CA ALA A 262 6.46 5.08 -12.72
C ALA A 262 7.29 6.36 -12.86
N ASN A 263 8.44 6.26 -13.51
CA ASN A 263 9.41 7.34 -13.63
C ASN A 263 9.44 7.97 -15.03
N ALA A 264 8.49 7.63 -15.90
CA ALA A 264 8.42 8.09 -17.29
C ALA A 264 7.62 9.39 -17.50
N ASP A 265 7.20 10.08 -16.42
CA ASP A 265 6.46 11.36 -16.43
C ASP A 265 5.24 11.38 -17.37
N LEU A 266 4.37 10.37 -17.28
CA LEU A 266 3.22 10.23 -18.17
C LEU A 266 2.09 11.23 -17.83
N PRO A 267 1.53 11.99 -18.79
CA PRO A 267 0.47 12.97 -18.56
C PRO A 267 -0.84 12.41 -17.99
N SER A 268 -1.09 11.10 -18.14
CA SER A 268 -2.34 10.42 -17.74
C SER A 268 -2.17 9.45 -16.57
N TYR A 269 -1.21 9.71 -15.66
CA TYR A 269 -0.85 8.80 -14.57
C TYR A 269 -2.03 8.43 -13.64
N ALA A 270 -2.97 9.37 -13.44
CA ALA A 270 -4.12 9.19 -12.55
C ALA A 270 -5.12 8.10 -13.00
N GLY A 271 -5.26 7.87 -14.32
CA GLY A 271 -6.12 6.79 -14.85
C GLY A 271 -5.53 5.41 -14.57
N LEU A 272 -4.21 5.29 -14.73
CA LEU A 272 -3.45 4.07 -14.46
C LEU A 272 -3.51 3.68 -12.97
N ARG A 273 -3.36 4.68 -12.09
CA ARG A 273 -3.39 4.51 -10.63
C ARG A 273 -4.74 4.00 -10.10
N ARG A 274 -5.86 4.44 -10.67
CA ARG A 274 -7.20 4.01 -10.21
C ARG A 274 -7.55 2.58 -10.57
N PHE A 275 -7.17 2.12 -11.76
CA PHE A 275 -7.38 0.72 -12.14
C PHE A 275 -6.48 -0.22 -11.32
N LYS A 276 -5.22 0.20 -11.12
CA LYS A 276 -4.26 -0.47 -10.26
C LYS A 276 -4.86 -0.79 -8.88
N GLU A 277 -5.46 0.21 -8.23
CA GLU A 277 -6.06 0.06 -6.89
C GLU A 277 -7.17 -0.99 -6.84
N GLN A 278 -7.97 -1.13 -7.90
CA GLN A 278 -9.07 -2.09 -7.95
C GLN A 278 -8.61 -3.52 -8.23
N ALA A 279 -7.74 -3.71 -9.22
CA ALA A 279 -7.21 -5.02 -9.60
C ALA A 279 -6.34 -5.62 -8.48
N THR A 280 -5.43 -4.81 -7.91
CA THR A 280 -4.60 -5.22 -6.79
C THR A 280 -5.46 -5.66 -5.61
N VAL A 281 -6.47 -4.88 -5.24
CA VAL A 281 -7.33 -5.22 -4.09
C VAL A 281 -7.94 -6.61 -4.25
N LEU A 282 -8.44 -6.94 -5.44
CA LEU A 282 -9.01 -8.27 -5.72
C LEU A 282 -7.94 -9.37 -5.69
N LEU A 283 -6.78 -9.14 -6.32
CA LEU A 283 -5.69 -10.13 -6.36
C LEU A 283 -5.10 -10.38 -4.97
N VAL A 284 -4.83 -9.32 -4.22
CA VAL A 284 -4.34 -9.37 -2.83
C VAL A 284 -5.30 -10.17 -1.96
N SER A 285 -6.60 -9.85 -2.04
CA SER A 285 -7.60 -10.53 -1.23
C SER A 285 -7.75 -11.99 -1.65
N GLY A 286 -7.73 -12.29 -2.94
CA GLY A 286 -7.74 -13.65 -3.46
C GLY A 286 -6.53 -14.48 -2.99
N VAL A 287 -5.31 -13.96 -3.16
CA VAL A 287 -4.07 -14.63 -2.72
C VAL A 287 -4.08 -14.90 -1.22
N PHE A 288 -4.56 -13.97 -0.39
CA PHE A 288 -4.68 -14.21 1.05
C PHE A 288 -5.64 -15.33 1.39
N ILE A 289 -6.82 -15.33 0.77
CA ILE A 289 -7.84 -16.36 0.99
C ILE A 289 -7.31 -17.71 0.53
N LEU A 290 -6.66 -17.79 -0.63
CA LEU A 290 -6.05 -19.01 -1.15
C LEU A 290 -4.96 -19.54 -0.20
N LEU A 291 -3.97 -18.71 0.15
CA LEU A 291 -2.86 -19.16 1.00
C LEU A 291 -3.33 -19.54 2.42
N ALA A 292 -4.31 -18.82 2.97
CA ALA A 292 -4.88 -19.15 4.28
C ALA A 292 -5.74 -20.42 4.25
N ALA A 293 -6.54 -20.63 3.20
CA ALA A 293 -7.38 -21.81 3.05
C ALA A 293 -6.60 -23.08 2.73
N ASP A 294 -5.43 -22.94 2.11
CA ASP A 294 -4.53 -24.05 1.79
C ASP A 294 -3.76 -24.59 3.00
N MET A 295 -3.70 -23.83 4.10
CA MET A 295 -3.06 -24.30 5.32
C MET A 295 -3.74 -25.56 5.87
N THR A 296 -2.94 -26.59 6.16
CA THR A 296 -3.44 -27.81 6.78
C THR A 296 -3.64 -27.62 8.28
N ARG A 297 -4.56 -28.38 8.89
CA ARG A 297 -4.71 -28.39 10.35
C ARG A 297 -3.41 -28.78 11.05
N GLU A 298 -2.69 -29.75 10.49
CA GLU A 298 -1.40 -30.21 11.01
C GLU A 298 -0.37 -29.08 11.02
N THR A 299 -0.24 -28.29 9.94
CA THR A 299 0.70 -27.16 9.89
C THR A 299 0.33 -26.02 10.85
N LEU A 300 -0.96 -25.81 11.13
CA LEU A 300 -1.41 -24.85 12.14
C LEU A 300 -1.14 -25.33 13.58
N PHE A 301 -1.32 -26.63 13.85
CA PHE A 301 -1.05 -27.22 15.16
C PHE A 301 0.44 -27.50 15.41
N SER A 302 1.24 -27.65 14.35
CA SER A 302 2.70 -27.78 14.41
C SER A 302 3.42 -26.42 14.45
N LEU A 303 2.72 -25.33 14.79
CA LEU A 303 3.35 -24.05 15.10
C LEU A 303 4.14 -24.21 16.41
N ASP A 304 5.35 -24.71 16.28
CA ASP A 304 6.24 -24.98 17.40
C ASP A 304 6.69 -23.68 18.09
N PHE A 305 7.21 -23.85 19.31
CA PHE A 305 7.82 -22.77 20.07
C PHE A 305 8.91 -22.03 19.27
N SER A 306 9.61 -22.71 18.36
CA SER A 306 10.58 -22.11 17.43
C SER A 306 9.95 -21.06 16.51
N THR A 307 8.75 -21.32 15.97
CA THR A 307 8.04 -20.36 15.10
C THR A 307 7.60 -19.13 15.89
N LEU A 308 7.08 -19.32 17.11
CA LEU A 308 6.72 -18.21 17.99
C LEU A 308 7.96 -17.40 18.38
N ALA A 309 9.04 -18.06 18.78
CA ALA A 309 10.32 -17.42 19.12
C ALA A 309 10.86 -16.63 17.93
N PHE A 310 10.81 -17.19 16.72
CA PHE A 310 11.20 -16.51 15.48
C PHE A 310 10.39 -15.23 15.26
N VAL A 311 9.06 -15.29 15.34
CA VAL A 311 8.18 -14.12 15.17
C VAL A 311 8.52 -13.03 16.20
N VAL A 312 8.69 -13.42 17.46
CA VAL A 312 9.05 -12.50 18.55
C VAL A 312 10.42 -11.86 18.31
N VAL A 313 11.43 -12.64 17.94
CA VAL A 313 12.79 -12.14 17.66
C VAL A 313 12.78 -11.18 16.47
N VAL A 314 12.04 -11.49 15.41
CA VAL A 314 11.96 -10.61 14.25
C VAL A 314 11.33 -9.27 14.61
N ILE A 315 10.20 -9.29 15.34
CA ILE A 315 9.45 -8.09 15.68
C ILE A 315 10.15 -7.24 16.75
N LEU A 316 10.72 -7.87 17.78
CA LEU A 316 11.28 -7.16 18.94
C LEU A 316 12.79 -6.94 18.87
N ILE A 317 13.52 -7.68 18.02
CA ILE A 317 14.98 -7.59 17.94
C ILE A 317 15.42 -7.22 16.53
N ALA A 318 15.19 -8.06 15.52
CA ALA A 318 15.75 -7.85 14.18
C ALA A 318 15.29 -6.52 13.56
N ARG A 319 13.99 -6.23 13.68
CA ARG A 319 13.39 -4.99 13.17
C ARG A 319 13.86 -3.75 13.94
N PRO A 320 13.77 -3.68 15.29
CA PRO A 320 14.31 -2.54 16.02
C PRO A 320 15.81 -2.34 15.82
N LEU A 321 16.59 -3.41 15.76
CA LEU A 321 18.04 -3.32 15.56
C LEU A 321 18.38 -2.68 14.20
N SER A 322 17.75 -3.14 13.11
CA SER A 322 17.99 -2.60 11.77
C SER A 322 17.56 -1.13 11.66
N VAL A 323 16.37 -0.79 12.16
CA VAL A 323 15.84 0.59 12.08
C VAL A 323 16.59 1.56 12.99
N LEU A 324 16.86 1.21 14.25
CA LEU A 324 17.55 2.10 15.19
C LEU A 324 18.99 2.36 14.74
N THR A 325 19.67 1.34 14.19
CA THR A 325 21.02 1.49 13.62
C THR A 325 21.00 2.39 12.38
N ALA A 326 20.03 2.20 11.49
CA ALA A 326 19.86 3.05 10.32
C ALA A 326 19.61 4.52 10.70
N LEU A 327 18.79 4.76 11.74
CA LEU A 327 18.41 6.10 12.19
C LEU A 327 19.35 6.72 13.24
N ALA A 328 20.39 6.02 13.71
CA ALA A 328 21.26 6.47 14.80
C ALA A 328 21.83 7.89 14.58
N PHE A 329 22.29 8.17 13.36
CA PHE A 329 22.88 9.44 12.92
C PHE A 329 21.94 10.26 12.03
N SER A 330 20.67 10.34 12.40
CA SER A 330 19.66 11.14 11.68
C SER A 330 18.99 12.16 12.60
N ASP A 331 18.38 13.20 12.03
CA ASP A 331 17.66 14.23 12.79
C ASP A 331 16.30 13.77 13.34
N VAL A 332 16.01 12.47 13.32
CA VAL A 332 14.74 11.89 13.79
C VAL A 332 14.76 11.80 15.32
N PRO A 333 13.78 12.37 16.06
CA PRO A 333 13.70 12.29 17.50
C PRO A 333 13.56 10.85 18.01
N TRP A 334 14.09 10.56 19.20
CA TRP A 334 14.08 9.20 19.79
C TRP A 334 12.69 8.54 19.83
N ARG A 335 11.65 9.31 20.21
CA ARG A 335 10.27 8.78 20.26
C ARG A 335 9.78 8.32 18.89
N GLU A 336 10.10 9.08 17.85
CA GLU A 336 9.77 8.71 16.46
C GLU A 336 10.59 7.50 16.03
N ARG A 337 11.88 7.43 16.36
CA ARG A 337 12.73 6.26 16.07
C ARG A 337 12.16 4.99 16.68
N VAL A 338 11.76 5.02 17.95
CA VAL A 338 11.16 3.86 18.64
C VAL A 338 9.84 3.44 17.98
N LEU A 339 8.99 4.39 17.61
CA LEU A 339 7.74 4.08 16.90
C LEU A 339 8.02 3.41 15.55
N VAL A 340 8.93 3.96 14.75
CA VAL A 340 9.29 3.42 13.43
C VAL A 340 10.02 2.06 13.57
N ALA A 341 10.85 1.91 14.59
CA ALA A 341 11.57 0.68 14.90
C ALA A 341 10.64 -0.45 15.36
N PHE A 342 9.60 -0.13 16.11
CA PHE A 342 8.60 -1.10 16.52
C PHE A 342 7.64 -1.42 15.37
N THR A 343 7.31 -0.43 14.52
CA THR A 343 6.26 -0.55 13.51
C THR A 343 6.81 -1.03 12.17
N GLY A 344 6.33 -2.19 11.71
CA GLY A 344 6.71 -2.72 10.40
C GLY A 344 5.84 -3.91 10.01
N PRO A 345 4.52 -3.71 9.79
CA PRO A 345 3.62 -4.80 9.43
C PRO A 345 4.06 -5.43 8.12
N ARG A 346 4.11 -6.76 8.09
CA ARG A 346 4.49 -7.51 6.91
C ARG A 346 3.34 -7.57 5.90
N GLY A 347 3.72 -7.46 4.64
CA GLY A 347 2.82 -7.21 3.53
C GLY A 347 2.31 -8.44 2.83
N VAL A 348 1.47 -8.19 1.83
CA VAL A 348 0.91 -9.25 0.98
C VAL A 348 1.96 -9.88 0.10
N VAL A 349 2.83 -9.04 -0.47
CA VAL A 349 3.96 -9.45 -1.28
C VAL A 349 4.82 -10.46 -0.53
N LEU A 350 5.04 -10.29 0.78
CA LEU A 350 5.83 -11.24 1.58
C LEU A 350 5.22 -12.64 1.56
N VAL A 351 3.91 -12.79 1.81
CA VAL A 351 3.27 -14.11 1.86
C VAL A 351 3.23 -14.74 0.47
N ALA A 352 2.91 -13.94 -0.55
CA ALA A 352 2.75 -14.42 -1.91
C ALA A 352 4.08 -14.89 -2.51
N VAL A 353 5.15 -14.10 -2.34
CA VAL A 353 6.51 -14.46 -2.79
C VAL A 353 7.09 -15.59 -1.95
N ALA A 354 6.81 -15.64 -0.64
CA ALA A 354 7.22 -16.76 0.22
C ALA A 354 6.55 -18.08 -0.16
N GLY A 355 5.27 -18.05 -0.54
CA GLY A 355 4.55 -19.19 -1.10
C GLY A 355 5.24 -19.73 -2.35
N LEU A 356 5.46 -18.84 -3.32
CA LEU A 356 6.07 -19.18 -4.60
C LEU A 356 7.51 -19.72 -4.43
N PHE A 357 8.41 -18.98 -3.79
CA PHE A 357 9.79 -19.41 -3.63
C PHE A 357 9.96 -20.58 -2.64
N GLY A 358 9.09 -20.71 -1.64
CA GLY A 358 9.12 -21.85 -0.72
C GLY A 358 8.81 -23.17 -1.45
N GLU A 359 7.76 -23.20 -2.26
CA GLU A 359 7.41 -24.35 -3.10
C GLU A 359 8.54 -24.68 -4.09
N ARG A 360 9.11 -23.67 -4.73
CA ARG A 360 10.24 -23.86 -5.67
C ARG A 360 11.49 -24.41 -4.99
N LEU A 361 11.89 -23.85 -3.85
CA LEU A 361 13.03 -24.36 -3.08
C LEU A 361 12.83 -25.84 -2.69
N ALA A 362 11.62 -26.18 -2.23
CA ALA A 362 11.29 -27.57 -1.91
C ALA A 362 11.41 -28.49 -3.14
N SER A 363 10.95 -28.04 -4.32
CA SER A 363 11.08 -28.80 -5.57
C SER A 363 12.52 -29.01 -6.04
N LEU A 364 13.44 -28.14 -5.61
CA LEU A 364 14.88 -28.21 -5.90
C LEU A 364 15.66 -29.06 -4.87
N GLY A 365 14.96 -29.73 -3.95
CA GLY A 365 15.58 -30.58 -2.92
C GLY A 365 16.04 -29.83 -1.66
N VAL A 366 15.68 -28.55 -1.51
CA VAL A 366 15.90 -27.80 -0.27
C VAL A 366 14.76 -28.12 0.70
N GLU A 367 14.95 -29.15 1.53
CA GLU A 367 13.92 -29.76 2.39
C GLU A 367 13.18 -28.74 3.28
N ASP A 368 13.88 -27.73 3.79
CA ASP A 368 13.31 -26.72 4.68
C ASP A 368 12.58 -25.58 3.92
N GLY A 369 12.65 -25.54 2.59
CA GLY A 369 11.90 -24.60 1.75
C GLY A 369 10.38 -24.70 1.95
N ALA A 370 9.87 -25.91 2.21
CA ALA A 370 8.45 -26.14 2.48
C ALA A 370 7.95 -25.46 3.77
N ARG A 371 8.85 -25.06 4.68
CA ARG A 371 8.49 -24.34 5.92
C ARG A 371 8.30 -22.84 5.68
N ILE A 372 8.88 -22.27 4.63
CA ILE A 372 8.86 -20.82 4.35
C ILE A 372 7.43 -20.24 4.30
N PRO A 373 6.46 -20.83 3.56
CA PRO A 373 5.11 -20.27 3.48
C PRO A 373 4.41 -20.22 4.85
N SER A 374 4.60 -21.26 5.67
CA SER A 374 4.01 -21.34 7.02
C SER A 374 4.60 -20.30 7.99
N LEU A 375 5.93 -20.09 7.94
CA LEU A 375 6.61 -19.07 8.74
C LEU A 375 6.23 -17.66 8.29
N ALA A 376 6.12 -17.44 6.97
CA ALA A 376 5.67 -16.18 6.39
C ALA A 376 4.23 -15.86 6.83
N PHE A 377 3.33 -16.84 6.74
CA PHE A 377 1.96 -16.71 7.23
C PHE A 377 1.93 -16.35 8.71
N ALA A 378 2.65 -17.09 9.56
CA ALA A 378 2.70 -16.82 11.01
C ALA A 378 3.21 -15.41 11.31
N LEU A 379 4.27 -14.97 10.63
CA LEU A 379 4.84 -13.62 10.79
C LEU A 379 3.87 -12.54 10.32
N VAL A 380 3.19 -12.71 9.19
CA VAL A 380 2.20 -11.74 8.70
C VAL A 380 0.99 -11.68 9.61
N ALA A 381 0.42 -12.83 9.99
CA ALA A 381 -0.71 -12.88 10.91
C ALA A 381 -0.37 -12.21 12.24
N ALA A 382 0.76 -12.56 12.86
CA ALA A 382 1.19 -11.97 14.12
C ALA A 382 1.50 -10.48 14.00
N SER A 383 2.23 -10.05 12.96
CA SER A 383 2.57 -8.64 12.78
C SER A 383 1.34 -7.79 12.48
N VAL A 384 0.41 -8.24 11.63
CA VAL A 384 -0.81 -7.49 11.31
C VAL A 384 -1.72 -7.40 12.53
N LEU A 385 -1.90 -8.49 13.29
CA LEU A 385 -2.68 -8.47 14.52
C LEU A 385 -2.04 -7.54 15.56
N LEU A 386 -0.75 -7.71 15.83
CA LEU A 386 -0.02 -6.92 16.81
C LEU A 386 -0.13 -5.42 16.46
N HIS A 387 0.29 -5.01 15.27
CA HIS A 387 0.29 -3.60 14.88
C HIS A 387 -1.12 -3.04 14.69
N GLY A 388 -2.07 -3.87 14.22
CA GLY A 388 -3.47 -3.48 14.07
C GLY A 388 -4.11 -2.98 15.35
N PHE A 389 -3.83 -3.66 16.47
CA PHE A 389 -4.37 -3.27 17.78
C PHE A 389 -3.44 -2.35 18.58
N THR A 390 -2.12 -2.44 18.39
CA THR A 390 -1.15 -1.71 19.24
C THR A 390 -0.66 -0.39 18.66
N LEU A 391 -0.71 -0.17 17.34
CA LEU A 391 -0.11 1.03 16.73
C LEU A 391 -0.73 2.32 17.27
N THR A 392 -2.05 2.38 17.32
CA THR A 392 -2.78 3.57 17.80
C THR A 392 -2.48 3.89 19.28
N PRO A 393 -2.65 2.96 20.24
CA PRO A 393 -2.33 3.24 21.64
C PRO A 393 -0.83 3.54 21.86
N PHE A 394 0.06 2.84 21.15
CA PHE A 394 1.50 3.07 21.25
C PHE A 394 1.90 4.46 20.72
N ALA A 395 1.35 4.88 19.59
CA ALA A 395 1.55 6.22 19.05
C ALA A 395 1.02 7.32 19.99
N ARG A 396 -0.13 7.10 20.65
CA ARG A 396 -0.68 8.03 21.66
C ARG A 396 0.22 8.14 22.88
N MET A 397 0.70 7.00 23.38
CA MET A 397 1.63 6.94 24.53
C MET A 397 2.92 7.73 24.26
N LEU A 398 3.43 7.69 23.03
CA LEU A 398 4.62 8.45 22.63
C LEU A 398 4.32 9.93 22.30
N GLY A 399 3.06 10.35 22.29
CA GLY A 399 2.63 11.70 21.92
C GLY A 399 2.78 12.00 20.42
N LEU A 400 2.72 10.97 19.58
CA LEU A 400 2.99 11.05 18.13
C LEU A 400 1.74 11.01 17.26
N THR A 401 0.54 11.07 17.83
CA THR A 401 -0.71 11.26 17.06
C THR A 401 -0.94 12.74 16.75
N ALA A 402 -1.52 13.02 15.59
CA ALA A 402 -2.09 14.31 15.23
C ALA A 402 -3.29 14.63 16.14
N ALA A 403 -3.67 15.92 16.21
CA ALA A 403 -4.73 16.40 17.09
C ALA A 403 -6.02 15.57 16.97
N THR A 404 -6.64 15.25 18.10
CA THR A 404 -7.85 14.42 18.20
C THR A 404 -9.11 15.05 17.63
N THR A 405 -9.10 16.36 17.37
CA THR A 405 -10.20 17.12 16.77
C THR A 405 -10.06 17.18 15.25
N PRO A 406 -11.06 16.70 14.49
CA PRO A 406 -11.04 16.78 13.03
C PRO A 406 -11.06 18.24 12.58
N GLY A 407 -10.02 18.66 11.87
CA GLY A 407 -9.89 20.03 11.39
C GLY A 407 -10.66 20.30 10.08
N VAL A 408 -10.79 21.58 9.74
CA VAL A 408 -11.38 22.05 8.48
C VAL A 408 -10.33 22.78 7.64
N LEU A 409 -10.14 22.32 6.39
CA LEU A 409 -9.33 23.00 5.38
C LEU A 409 -10.24 23.85 4.50
N LEU A 410 -10.00 25.16 4.50
CA LEU A 410 -10.72 26.12 3.65
C LEU A 410 -9.84 26.49 2.46
N VAL A 411 -10.36 26.34 1.25
CA VAL A 411 -9.66 26.73 0.01
C VAL A 411 -10.27 28.04 -0.49
N GLY A 412 -9.44 29.08 -0.56
CA GLY A 412 -9.82 30.47 -0.85
C GLY A 412 -9.80 31.35 0.39
N GLY A 413 -9.08 32.47 0.33
CA GLY A 413 -8.95 33.46 1.40
C GLY A 413 -9.95 34.62 1.30
N SER A 414 -11.24 34.33 1.13
CA SER A 414 -12.29 35.37 1.08
C SER A 414 -12.67 35.87 2.49
N PRO A 415 -13.27 37.07 2.62
CA PRO A 415 -13.79 37.54 3.91
C PRO A 415 -14.74 36.55 4.59
N TRP A 416 -15.52 35.80 3.79
CA TRP A 416 -16.41 34.76 4.29
C TRP A 416 -15.65 33.56 4.87
N THR A 417 -14.63 33.03 4.18
CA THR A 417 -13.83 31.91 4.70
C THR A 417 -13.05 32.32 5.95
N VAL A 418 -12.56 33.55 6.03
CA VAL A 418 -11.93 34.10 7.24
C VAL A 418 -12.92 34.19 8.40
N ALA A 419 -14.15 34.66 8.16
CA ALA A 419 -15.18 34.71 9.19
C ALA A 419 -15.59 33.31 9.68
N LEU A 420 -15.72 32.35 8.75
CA LEU A 420 -15.98 30.95 9.07
C LEU A 420 -14.84 30.33 9.88
N ALA A 421 -13.59 30.56 9.48
CA ALA A 421 -12.41 30.09 10.19
C ALA A 421 -12.36 30.62 11.64
N LYS A 422 -12.68 31.90 11.84
CA LYS A 422 -12.79 32.48 13.20
C LYS A 422 -13.86 31.77 14.04
N ALA A 423 -15.02 31.48 13.45
CA ALA A 423 -16.10 30.79 14.15
C ALA A 423 -15.68 29.36 14.54
N LEU A 424 -15.00 28.65 13.64
CA LEU A 424 -14.48 27.31 13.90
C LEU A 424 -13.34 27.30 14.93
N GLN A 425 -12.44 28.29 14.87
CA GLN A 425 -11.36 28.46 15.86
C GLN A 425 -11.91 28.71 17.27
N LYS A 426 -13.00 29.48 17.40
CA LYS A 426 -13.73 29.66 18.67
C LYS A 426 -14.32 28.36 19.22
N MET A 427 -14.55 27.36 18.38
CA MET A 427 -14.98 26.03 18.77
C MET A 427 -13.81 25.07 19.03
N GLU A 428 -12.58 25.59 19.11
CA GLU A 428 -11.34 24.82 19.29
C GLU A 428 -11.08 23.79 18.18
N LEU A 429 -11.66 24.02 16.99
CA LEU A 429 -11.41 23.19 15.82
C LEU A 429 -10.15 23.68 15.09
N PRO A 430 -9.21 22.79 14.71
CA PRO A 430 -8.10 23.15 13.85
C PRO A 430 -8.60 23.65 12.49
N VAL A 431 -8.18 24.83 12.06
CA VAL A 431 -8.55 25.38 10.75
C VAL A 431 -7.34 25.98 10.06
N ILE A 432 -7.25 25.73 8.76
CA ILE A 432 -6.25 26.35 7.88
C ILE A 432 -6.94 26.92 6.64
N ILE A 433 -6.43 28.05 6.15
CA ILE A 433 -6.86 28.67 4.89
C ILE A 433 -5.74 28.54 3.87
N SER A 434 -6.02 27.91 2.72
CA SER A 434 -5.11 27.82 1.58
C SER A 434 -5.55 28.75 0.46
N ASP A 435 -4.62 29.54 -0.07
CA ASP A 435 -4.85 30.37 -1.25
C ASP A 435 -3.51 30.61 -1.99
N PRO A 436 -3.48 30.53 -3.33
CA PRO A 436 -2.29 30.83 -4.12
C PRO A 436 -1.95 32.33 -4.14
N ASN A 437 -2.81 33.22 -3.65
CA ASN A 437 -2.60 34.66 -3.59
C ASN A 437 -2.31 35.13 -2.14
N ARG A 438 -1.11 35.67 -1.90
CA ARG A 438 -0.69 36.19 -0.57
C ARG A 438 -1.60 37.28 -0.03
N SER A 439 -2.21 38.06 -0.91
CA SER A 439 -3.07 39.19 -0.52
C SER A 439 -4.36 38.72 0.14
N HIS A 440 -4.96 37.63 -0.36
CA HIS A 440 -6.17 37.02 0.20
C HIS A 440 -5.91 36.45 1.61
N LEU A 441 -4.69 35.97 1.87
CA LEU A 441 -4.30 35.42 3.17
C LEU A 441 -3.93 36.48 4.23
N ARG A 442 -3.96 37.79 3.92
CA ARG A 442 -3.59 38.83 4.89
C ARG A 442 -4.55 38.85 6.08
N ALA A 443 -5.86 38.96 5.81
CA ALA A 443 -6.87 39.02 6.87
C ALA A 443 -6.89 37.76 7.77
N ALA A 444 -6.60 36.59 7.21
CA ALA A 444 -6.44 35.35 7.96
C ALA A 444 -5.23 35.40 8.90
N ARG A 445 -4.06 35.84 8.40
CA ARG A 445 -2.84 35.98 9.21
C ARG A 445 -2.97 37.02 10.31
N ASP A 446 -3.59 38.16 10.03
CA ASP A 446 -3.82 39.24 11.00
C ASP A 446 -4.71 38.79 12.16
N THR A 447 -5.49 37.72 11.96
CA THR A 447 -6.43 37.19 12.94
C THR A 447 -5.93 35.90 13.59
N GLY A 448 -4.67 35.53 13.36
CA GLY A 448 -4.03 34.36 13.96
C GLY A 448 -4.58 33.02 13.47
N ILE A 449 -5.18 32.99 12.27
CA ILE A 449 -5.59 31.74 11.61
C ILE A 449 -4.38 31.19 10.84
N ASP A 450 -4.15 29.89 10.93
CA ASP A 450 -3.11 29.22 10.15
C ASP A 450 -3.39 29.38 8.66
N THR A 451 -2.35 29.71 7.88
CA THR A 451 -2.48 29.90 6.43
C THR A 451 -1.44 29.12 5.65
N PHE A 452 -1.84 28.61 4.48
CA PHE A 452 -0.93 28.03 3.51
C PHE A 452 -0.93 28.83 2.22
N TYR A 453 0.24 29.35 1.86
CA TYR A 453 0.44 30.04 0.60
C TYR A 453 0.88 29.05 -0.49
N GLY A 454 -0.01 28.80 -1.44
CA GLY A 454 0.21 27.87 -2.53
C GLY A 454 -1.11 27.28 -3.05
N ASP A 455 -1.01 26.56 -4.17
CA ASP A 455 -2.13 25.78 -4.70
C ASP A 455 -2.24 24.46 -3.92
N ILE A 456 -3.45 24.15 -3.42
CA ILE A 456 -3.70 22.93 -2.65
C ILE A 456 -3.51 21.65 -3.49
N LEU A 457 -3.59 21.76 -4.82
CA LEU A 457 -3.40 20.67 -5.77
C LEU A 457 -1.95 20.51 -6.23
N SER A 458 -1.02 21.31 -5.68
CA SER A 458 0.40 21.19 -6.01
C SER A 458 1.08 20.09 -5.18
N GLU A 459 2.08 19.41 -5.74
CA GLU A 459 2.94 18.47 -4.99
C GLU A 459 3.58 19.16 -3.76
N ALA A 460 3.93 20.44 -3.89
CA ALA A 460 4.46 21.22 -2.78
C ALA A 460 3.47 21.40 -1.61
N ALA A 461 2.16 21.35 -1.87
CA ALA A 461 1.14 21.36 -0.83
C ALA A 461 1.01 20.01 -0.14
N GLU A 462 1.12 18.89 -0.88
CA GLU A 462 1.24 17.57 -0.27
C GLU A 462 2.43 17.54 0.71
N ASP A 463 3.56 18.15 0.35
CA ASP A 463 4.80 18.20 1.13
C ASP A 463 4.83 19.20 2.30
N ARG A 464 4.01 20.25 2.28
CA ARG A 464 4.02 21.30 3.32
C ARG A 464 2.77 21.33 4.18
N LEU A 465 1.64 20.87 3.67
CA LEU A 465 0.36 20.82 4.38
C LEU A 465 0.12 19.41 4.91
N ASP A 466 -0.15 19.26 6.21
CA ASP A 466 -0.54 17.97 6.78
C ASP A 466 -2.03 17.73 6.52
N LEU A 467 -2.38 17.34 5.29
CA LEU A 467 -3.76 17.12 4.84
C LEU A 467 -4.51 16.14 5.75
N MET A 468 -3.81 15.15 6.30
CA MET A 468 -4.33 14.15 7.25
C MET A 468 -4.86 14.73 8.56
N ARG A 469 -4.49 15.98 8.91
CA ARG A 469 -5.00 16.70 10.08
C ARG A 469 -6.45 17.17 9.88
N TYR A 470 -6.87 17.36 8.64
CA TYR A 470 -8.18 17.91 8.29
C TYR A 470 -9.08 16.78 7.80
N GLU A 471 -10.32 16.75 8.26
CA GLU A 471 -11.30 15.75 7.81
C GLU A 471 -12.25 16.33 6.77
N THR A 472 -12.44 17.65 6.80
CA THR A 472 -13.39 18.36 5.93
C THR A 472 -12.67 19.39 5.07
N ILE A 473 -13.01 19.42 3.78
CA ILE A 473 -12.57 20.44 2.83
C ILE A 473 -13.76 21.29 2.42
N ILE A 474 -13.59 22.60 2.41
CA ILE A 474 -14.55 23.54 1.83
C ILE A 474 -13.85 24.36 0.75
N ALA A 475 -14.15 24.05 -0.51
CA ALA A 475 -13.71 24.79 -1.68
C ALA A 475 -14.61 26.03 -1.88
N ALA A 476 -14.06 27.20 -1.55
CA ALA A 476 -14.76 28.46 -1.48
C ALA A 476 -13.99 29.61 -2.14
N THR A 477 -13.32 29.32 -3.25
CA THR A 477 -12.76 30.36 -4.13
C THR A 477 -13.87 31.01 -4.95
N ASP A 478 -13.53 32.11 -5.61
CA ASP A 478 -14.38 32.80 -6.58
C ASP A 478 -14.50 32.06 -7.93
N ASN A 479 -13.72 30.99 -8.13
CA ASN A 479 -13.69 30.21 -9.36
C ASN A 479 -14.40 28.86 -9.19
N ASP A 480 -15.63 28.76 -9.69
CA ASP A 480 -16.45 27.54 -9.64
C ASP A 480 -15.78 26.33 -10.32
N ALA A 481 -15.02 26.55 -11.40
CA ALA A 481 -14.31 25.48 -12.09
C ALA A 481 -13.15 24.95 -11.24
N TYR A 482 -12.39 25.84 -10.61
CA TYR A 482 -11.32 25.46 -9.68
C TYR A 482 -11.89 24.77 -8.42
N ASN A 483 -12.97 25.30 -7.83
CA ASN A 483 -13.66 24.64 -6.72
C ASN A 483 -14.11 23.22 -7.09
N THR A 484 -14.63 23.04 -8.31
CA THR A 484 -15.04 21.73 -8.84
C THR A 484 -13.84 20.79 -9.03
N LEU A 485 -12.72 21.31 -9.52
CA LEU A 485 -11.48 20.56 -9.68
C LEU A 485 -10.95 20.08 -8.33
N VAL A 486 -10.77 21.00 -7.38
CA VAL A 486 -10.35 20.69 -6.00
C VAL A 486 -11.27 19.64 -5.37
N ALA A 487 -12.58 19.82 -5.53
CA ALA A 487 -13.56 18.91 -4.97
C ALA A 487 -13.52 17.52 -5.60
N THR A 488 -13.25 17.42 -6.91
CA THR A 488 -13.20 16.16 -7.64
C THR A 488 -11.89 15.41 -7.39
N ASP A 489 -10.78 16.14 -7.31
CA ASP A 489 -9.44 15.59 -7.16
C ASP A 489 -9.16 15.11 -5.72
N LEU A 490 -9.65 15.84 -4.70
CA LEU A 490 -9.46 15.49 -3.29
C LEU A 490 -10.57 14.58 -2.72
N ALA A 491 -11.69 14.41 -3.44
CA ALA A 491 -12.78 13.53 -3.01
C ALA A 491 -12.38 12.05 -2.76
N PRO A 492 -11.48 11.43 -3.55
CA PRO A 492 -11.00 10.07 -3.28
C PRO A 492 -10.27 9.96 -1.93
N GLU A 493 -9.57 11.01 -1.49
CA GLU A 493 -8.79 11.01 -0.26
C GLU A 493 -9.64 11.34 0.98
N PHE A 494 -10.47 12.39 0.90
CA PHE A 494 -11.30 12.86 2.01
C PHE A 494 -12.67 12.16 2.10
N GLY A 495 -13.09 11.51 1.02
CA GLY A 495 -14.43 10.98 0.82
C GLY A 495 -15.40 12.07 0.38
N ARG A 496 -16.26 11.78 -0.62
CA ARG A 496 -17.24 12.73 -1.17
C ARG A 496 -18.20 13.35 -0.14
N ALA A 497 -18.38 12.71 1.02
CA ALA A 497 -19.24 13.22 2.09
C ALA A 497 -18.59 14.36 2.90
N ASN A 498 -17.27 14.50 2.84
CA ASN A 498 -16.50 15.46 3.63
C ASN A 498 -15.88 16.57 2.78
N VAL A 499 -16.17 16.59 1.48
CA VAL A 499 -15.76 17.65 0.57
C VAL A 499 -17.00 18.49 0.27
N PHE A 500 -16.88 19.79 0.39
CA PHE A 500 -17.94 20.75 0.12
C PHE A 500 -17.42 21.82 -0.82
N GLN A 501 -18.31 22.34 -1.66
CA GLN A 501 -18.03 23.50 -2.49
C GLN A 501 -19.14 24.53 -2.33
N LEU A 502 -18.81 25.80 -2.52
CA LEU A 502 -19.82 26.85 -2.63
C LEU A 502 -20.81 26.50 -3.74
N ARG A 503 -22.08 26.88 -3.53
CA ARG A 503 -23.11 26.65 -4.54
C ARG A 503 -22.77 27.51 -5.76
N ARG A 504 -22.59 26.85 -6.91
CA ARG A 504 -22.34 27.51 -8.19
C ARG A 504 -23.34 28.64 -8.43
N ALA A 505 -22.87 29.76 -8.95
CA ALA A 505 -23.77 30.82 -9.41
C ALA A 505 -24.67 30.24 -10.51
N ALA A 506 -25.99 30.42 -10.40
CA ALA A 506 -26.93 29.91 -11.38
C ALA A 506 -26.79 30.70 -12.69
N GLY A 507 -25.96 30.21 -13.61
CA GLY A 507 -25.91 30.76 -14.97
C GLY A 507 -27.29 30.65 -15.62
N HIS A 508 -27.78 31.75 -16.22
CA HIS A 508 -29.10 31.82 -16.87
C HIS A 508 -29.28 30.89 -18.09
N HIS A 509 -28.24 30.13 -18.48
CA HIS A 509 -28.26 29.27 -19.66
C HIS A 509 -27.80 27.84 -19.33
N SER A 510 -28.65 26.86 -19.65
CA SER A 510 -28.39 25.42 -19.52
C SER A 510 -27.12 24.95 -20.25
N ARG A 511 -26.70 25.66 -21.30
CA ARG A 511 -25.47 25.37 -22.06
C ARG A 511 -24.17 25.62 -21.29
N HIS A 512 -24.20 26.46 -20.25
CA HIS A 512 -23.05 26.75 -19.39
C HIS A 512 -23.15 26.06 -18.02
N ALA A 513 -24.21 25.26 -17.80
CA ALA A 513 -24.39 24.52 -16.58
C ALA A 513 -23.47 23.29 -16.58
N LEU A 514 -22.50 23.26 -15.66
CA LEU A 514 -21.68 22.08 -15.42
C LEU A 514 -22.55 20.91 -14.90
N PRO A 515 -22.30 19.66 -15.33
CA PRO A 515 -22.98 18.47 -14.83
C PRO A 515 -23.05 18.41 -13.30
N THR A 516 -24.17 17.91 -12.77
CA THR A 516 -24.37 17.69 -11.32
C THR A 516 -23.49 16.57 -10.76
N THR A 517 -22.91 15.74 -11.63
CA THR A 517 -21.98 14.66 -11.30
C THR A 517 -20.55 15.13 -11.01
N LEU A 518 -20.22 16.39 -11.34
CA LEU A 518 -18.90 17.00 -11.10
C LEU A 518 -18.92 17.84 -9.81
N GLY A 519 -17.86 17.75 -9.02
CA GLY A 519 -17.70 18.47 -7.76
C GLY A 519 -18.31 17.76 -6.55
N ALA A 520 -18.45 18.47 -5.43
CA ALA A 520 -18.93 17.90 -4.17
C ALA A 520 -20.31 18.43 -3.75
N ALA A 521 -20.84 17.89 -2.63
CA ALA A 521 -22.17 18.26 -2.14
C ALA A 521 -22.26 19.78 -1.89
N PRO A 522 -23.32 20.47 -2.37
CA PRO A 522 -23.46 21.90 -2.13
C PRO A 522 -23.62 22.15 -0.63
N SER A 523 -22.86 23.12 -0.10
CA SER A 523 -22.84 23.45 1.33
C SER A 523 -24.23 23.67 1.94
N GLY A 524 -25.22 24.11 1.16
CA GLY A 524 -26.58 24.38 1.62
C GLY A 524 -27.49 23.16 1.89
N ARG A 525 -27.15 21.93 1.45
CA ARG A 525 -28.02 20.74 1.66
C ARG A 525 -27.47 19.71 2.65
N ALA A 526 -26.22 19.84 3.09
CA ALA A 526 -25.52 18.79 3.82
C ALA A 526 -24.99 19.20 5.21
N ILE A 527 -25.32 20.39 5.71
CA ILE A 527 -24.96 20.79 7.06
C ILE A 527 -25.98 20.23 8.06
N ARG A 528 -25.96 18.92 8.30
CA ARG A 528 -26.51 18.31 9.51
C ARG A 528 -25.36 18.06 10.49
N TRP A 529 -24.95 19.11 11.21
CA TRP A 529 -24.03 19.04 12.37
C TRP A 529 -24.61 18.28 13.58
N THR A 530 -25.64 17.45 13.40
CA THR A 530 -26.48 16.96 14.52
C THR A 530 -26.01 15.66 15.17
N LYS A 531 -25.00 14.96 14.63
CA LYS A 531 -24.52 13.71 15.25
C LYS A 531 -23.29 13.86 16.16
N GLN A 532 -22.56 14.96 16.10
CA GLN A 532 -21.34 15.17 16.89
C GLN A 532 -21.52 16.16 18.06
N MET A 533 -22.65 16.89 18.11
CA MET A 533 -23.00 17.84 19.18
C MET A 533 -23.98 17.28 20.23
N ARG A 534 -23.82 16.04 20.73
CA ARG A 534 -24.64 15.57 21.86
C ARG A 534 -24.21 16.12 23.24
N GLY A 535 -23.26 17.08 23.28
CA GLY A 535 -22.65 17.53 24.54
C GLY A 535 -22.63 19.05 24.82
N CYS A 536 -23.12 19.95 23.97
CA CYS A 536 -23.02 21.40 24.21
C CYS A 536 -24.38 22.14 24.19
N PRO A 537 -24.56 23.20 25.00
CA PRO A 537 -25.85 23.85 25.19
C PRO A 537 -26.26 24.68 23.96
N LYS A 538 -27.56 24.67 23.64
CA LYS A 538 -28.16 25.45 22.54
C LYS A 538 -27.98 26.95 22.80
N VAL A 539 -27.29 27.65 21.90
CA VAL A 539 -27.32 29.12 21.83
C VAL A 539 -28.35 29.52 20.77
N GLY A 540 -29.28 30.39 21.16
CA GLY A 540 -30.50 30.74 20.42
C GLY A 540 -30.28 31.46 19.10
N SER A 541 -31.22 31.25 18.18
CA SER A 541 -31.29 31.91 16.88
C SER A 541 -31.93 33.30 17.00
N SER A 542 -31.20 34.35 16.61
CA SER A 542 -31.82 35.61 16.19
C SER A 542 -30.86 36.44 15.35
N ALA A 543 -30.97 36.35 14.03
CA ALA A 543 -30.64 37.44 13.11
C ALA A 543 -31.21 37.12 11.71
N SER A 544 -32.20 37.93 11.30
CA SER A 544 -32.82 37.98 9.97
C SER A 544 -31.91 38.72 8.98
N PRO A 545 -31.95 38.42 7.66
CA PRO A 545 -31.00 38.98 6.69
C PRO A 545 -31.42 40.36 6.18
N VAL A 546 -30.44 41.24 5.99
CA VAL A 546 -30.40 42.32 5.00
C VAL A 546 -29.09 42.19 4.25
#